data_AF-W4HBY5-F1
#
_entry.id   AF-W4HBY5-F1
#
_cell.length_a   1.000
_cell.length_b   1.000
_cell.length_c   1.000
_cell.angle_alpha   90.00
_cell.angle_beta   90.00
_cell.angle_gamma   90.00
#
_symmetry.space_group_name_H-M   'P 1'
#
loop_
_entity.id
_entity.type
_entity.pdbx_description
1 polymer ?
#
loop_
_entity_poly.entity_id
_entity_poly.type
_entity_poly.pdbx_seq_one_letter_code
_entity_poly.pdbx_strand_id
1 'polypeptide(L)'
;MAWEAQPVNLTTWLPAYVHSRYHADNANAAQAWRTLLQSVYSVGDGGGVTKNIVAVRPGWDILHLSFQPTDISYDPRLVVTAWTHLLAAADKVPHTDAFLHDVVDVTRQVLCDHFLAHFKAIKRAFVGHNVSIEEFADTTENMLELLWDLDVILGSHKDFLLGRWLAQARALSGNHSDVATYLEYEARNQITRWGDSNDNYLSDYAAKDWAGLMASYYHPRWRIWLTEVTAAYESHRDVNTKAATDALEAFELGWQLETVAYPTSAHGDPVAIARRLLTKHAPRLARAQADGTRPSNNYHHPRHVPVFGPQFVLDQRRNGMHQSSKDCGLDCLS
;
A
#
# COMPACT_ATOMS: atom_id res chain seq x y z
N MET A 1 11.79 -20.65 -20.13
CA MET A 1 12.32 -22.00 -19.84
C MET A 1 11.71 -23.11 -20.69
N ALA A 2 10.42 -23.08 -21.05
CA ALA A 2 9.80 -24.16 -21.84
C ALA A 2 10.48 -24.47 -23.20
N TRP A 3 11.22 -23.50 -23.75
CA TRP A 3 11.92 -23.61 -25.03
C TRP A 3 13.45 -23.67 -24.91
N GLU A 4 13.98 -23.75 -23.68
CA GLU A 4 15.42 -23.77 -23.41
C GLU A 4 15.77 -25.08 -22.70
N ALA A 5 16.72 -25.84 -23.24
CA ALA A 5 17.14 -27.12 -22.66
C ALA A 5 18.01 -26.96 -21.40
N GLN A 6 18.54 -25.75 -21.14
CA GLN A 6 19.42 -25.43 -20.02
C GLN A 6 18.94 -24.17 -19.29
N PRO A 7 19.28 -24.01 -17.99
CA PRO A 7 19.01 -22.77 -17.27
C PRO A 7 19.53 -21.53 -18.00
N VAL A 8 18.71 -20.49 -18.05
CA VAL A 8 19.07 -19.22 -18.71
C VAL A 8 20.14 -18.48 -17.91
N ASN A 9 21.15 -17.93 -18.59
CA ASN A 9 22.14 -17.06 -17.96
C ASN A 9 21.54 -15.67 -17.71
N LEU A 10 21.22 -15.38 -16.44
CA LEU A 10 20.60 -14.11 -16.04
C LEU A 10 21.49 -12.88 -16.28
N THR A 11 22.81 -13.05 -16.34
CA THR A 11 23.76 -11.95 -16.63
C THR A 11 23.55 -11.40 -18.04
N THR A 12 23.25 -12.26 -19.01
CA THR A 12 23.02 -11.87 -20.41
C THR A 12 21.55 -11.66 -20.71
N TRP A 13 20.67 -12.45 -20.11
CA TRP A 13 19.23 -12.37 -20.36
C TRP A 13 18.60 -11.09 -19.81
N LEU A 14 18.96 -10.68 -18.59
CA LEU A 14 18.31 -9.54 -17.94
C LEU A 14 18.50 -8.22 -18.72
N PRO A 15 19.71 -7.84 -19.17
CA PRO A 15 19.87 -6.66 -20.02
C PRO A 15 19.05 -6.72 -21.31
N ALA A 16 18.97 -7.89 -21.97
CA ALA A 16 18.19 -8.07 -23.19
C ALA A 16 16.68 -7.94 -22.94
N TYR A 17 16.19 -8.47 -21.82
CA TYR A 17 14.81 -8.28 -21.37
C TYR A 17 14.50 -6.80 -21.15
N VAL A 18 15.36 -6.06 -20.43
CA VAL A 18 15.17 -4.64 -20.15
C VAL A 18 15.16 -3.81 -21.44
N HIS A 19 16.11 -4.06 -22.34
CA HIS A 19 16.11 -3.43 -23.67
C HIS A 19 14.81 -3.68 -24.42
N SER A 20 14.36 -4.94 -24.47
CA SER A 20 13.14 -5.31 -25.18
C SER A 20 11.89 -4.65 -24.59
N ARG A 21 11.85 -4.49 -23.26
CA ARG A 21 10.72 -3.90 -22.53
C ARG A 21 10.67 -2.37 -22.64
N TYR A 22 11.82 -1.69 -22.62
CA TYR A 22 11.89 -0.23 -22.61
C TYR A 22 12.30 0.37 -23.95
N HIS A 23 12.66 -0.46 -24.92
CA HIS A 23 13.14 -0.06 -26.25
C HIS A 23 14.34 0.90 -26.20
N ALA A 24 15.19 0.75 -25.19
CA ALA A 24 16.36 1.59 -24.98
C ALA A 24 17.45 0.86 -24.19
N ASP A 25 18.70 1.07 -24.60
CA ASP A 25 19.87 0.71 -23.80
C ASP A 25 20.16 1.82 -22.79
N ASN A 26 19.91 1.54 -21.53
CA ASN A 26 20.11 2.50 -20.45
C ASN A 26 20.74 1.83 -19.23
N ALA A 27 21.92 2.33 -18.82
CA ALA A 27 22.67 1.77 -17.70
C ALA A 27 21.91 1.84 -16.36
N ASN A 28 21.12 2.91 -16.14
CA ASN A 28 20.29 3.03 -14.95
C ASN A 28 19.14 2.02 -14.97
N ALA A 29 18.45 1.84 -16.10
CA ALA A 29 17.40 0.83 -16.23
C ALA A 29 17.95 -0.57 -15.97
N ALA A 30 19.09 -0.92 -16.59
CA ALA A 30 19.75 -2.20 -16.39
C ALA A 30 20.19 -2.40 -14.92
N GLN A 31 20.70 -1.35 -14.28
CA GLN A 31 21.09 -1.41 -12.86
C GLN A 31 19.87 -1.56 -11.94
N ALA A 32 18.77 -0.87 -12.21
CA ALA A 32 17.53 -1.02 -11.43
C ALA A 32 17.07 -2.47 -11.42
N TRP A 33 16.95 -3.09 -12.58
CA TRP A 33 16.54 -4.50 -12.71
C TRP A 33 17.53 -5.47 -12.09
N ARG A 34 18.85 -5.23 -12.20
CA ARG A 34 19.86 -6.04 -11.52
C ARG A 34 19.70 -5.99 -10.01
N THR A 35 19.44 -4.81 -9.45
CA THR A 35 19.21 -4.63 -8.02
C THR A 35 17.89 -5.29 -7.57
N LEU A 36 16.82 -5.21 -8.37
CA LEU A 36 15.58 -5.97 -8.13
C LEU A 36 15.82 -7.49 -8.16
N LEU A 37 16.65 -7.96 -9.10
CA LEU A 37 17.03 -9.37 -9.19
C LEU A 37 17.70 -9.87 -7.92
N GLN A 38 18.56 -9.05 -7.30
CA GLN A 38 19.26 -9.36 -6.05
C GLN A 38 18.39 -9.24 -4.79
N SER A 39 17.15 -8.76 -4.93
CA SER A 39 16.24 -8.48 -3.81
C SER A 39 14.92 -9.24 -3.95
N VAL A 40 13.88 -8.55 -4.43
CA VAL A 40 12.49 -9.07 -4.50
C VAL A 40 12.33 -10.27 -5.43
N TYR A 41 13.23 -10.45 -6.41
CA TYR A 41 13.24 -11.63 -7.28
C TYR A 41 14.23 -12.72 -6.86
N SER A 42 14.89 -12.58 -5.71
CA SER A 42 15.79 -13.59 -5.14
C SER A 42 15.20 -14.24 -3.87
N VAL A 43 13.88 -14.32 -3.78
CA VAL A 43 13.18 -14.96 -2.66
C VAL A 43 13.24 -16.50 -2.84
N GLY A 44 13.60 -17.22 -1.77
CA GLY A 44 13.68 -18.69 -1.76
C GLY A 44 12.30 -19.35 -1.65
N ASP A 45 12.26 -20.61 -1.18
CA ASP A 45 11.06 -21.47 -1.12
C ASP A 45 10.02 -21.05 -0.03
N GLY A 46 9.73 -19.76 0.10
CA GLY A 46 8.88 -19.14 1.13
C GLY A 46 7.37 -19.27 0.91
N GLY A 47 6.91 -20.21 0.08
CA GLY A 47 5.48 -20.53 -0.06
C GLY A 47 4.61 -19.45 -0.71
N GLY A 48 5.17 -18.51 -1.48
CA GLY A 48 4.43 -17.52 -2.27
C GLY A 48 5.10 -16.15 -2.36
N VAL A 49 4.46 -15.21 -3.06
CA VAL A 49 4.85 -13.79 -3.06
C VAL A 49 4.57 -13.20 -1.68
N THR A 50 5.52 -12.45 -1.12
CA THR A 50 5.31 -11.71 0.13
C THR A 50 4.17 -10.72 -0.03
N LYS A 51 3.11 -10.91 0.74
CA LYS A 51 1.98 -10.00 0.83
C LYS A 51 2.42 -8.76 1.61
N ASN A 52 2.22 -7.58 1.03
CA ASN A 52 2.49 -6.35 1.78
C ASN A 52 1.53 -6.24 2.96
N ILE A 53 2.02 -5.72 4.10
CA ILE A 53 1.17 -5.62 5.30
C ILE A 53 0.09 -4.55 5.17
N VAL A 54 0.25 -3.59 4.25
CA VAL A 54 -0.76 -2.55 4.03
C VAL A 54 -2.12 -3.19 3.68
N ALA A 55 -2.08 -4.29 2.93
CA ALA A 55 -3.24 -5.03 2.46
C ALA A 55 -3.64 -6.24 3.32
N VAL A 56 -3.27 -6.26 4.61
CA VAL A 56 -3.79 -7.23 5.59
C VAL A 56 -4.62 -6.53 6.67
N ARG A 57 -5.48 -7.28 7.36
CA ARG A 57 -6.21 -6.78 8.53
C ARG A 57 -5.20 -6.40 9.62
N PRO A 58 -5.24 -5.18 10.17
CA PRO A 58 -4.28 -4.73 11.18
C PRO A 58 -4.32 -5.55 12.46
N GLY A 59 -3.15 -5.74 13.07
CA GLY A 59 -2.97 -6.47 14.33
C GLY A 59 -1.49 -6.57 14.68
N TRP A 60 -1.16 -6.92 15.92
CA TRP A 60 0.25 -7.05 16.33
C TRP A 60 0.94 -8.27 15.71
N ASP A 61 0.22 -9.39 15.59
CA ASP A 61 0.78 -10.70 15.24
C ASP A 61 0.48 -11.09 13.79
N ILE A 62 0.81 -10.16 12.89
CA ILE A 62 0.53 -10.27 11.45
C ILE A 62 1.79 -10.52 10.61
N LEU A 63 2.97 -10.64 11.22
CA LEU A 63 4.25 -10.84 10.52
C LEU A 63 4.73 -12.30 10.59
N HIS A 64 4.93 -12.92 9.43
CA HIS A 64 5.52 -14.25 9.31
C HIS A 64 6.22 -14.45 7.96
N LEU A 65 7.11 -15.45 7.90
CA LEU A 65 7.87 -15.84 6.71
C LEU A 65 7.43 -17.21 6.12
N SER A 66 6.38 -17.81 6.69
CA SER A 66 5.77 -19.05 6.19
C SER A 66 4.81 -18.79 5.03
N PHE A 67 3.97 -19.76 4.66
CA PHE A 67 2.99 -19.66 3.57
C PHE A 67 2.23 -18.32 3.58
N GLN A 68 2.17 -17.67 2.41
CA GLN A 68 1.70 -16.28 2.25
C GLN A 68 2.43 -15.32 3.20
N PRO A 69 3.76 -15.16 3.05
CA PRO A 69 4.56 -14.39 3.99
C PRO A 69 4.14 -12.93 4.00
N THR A 70 4.22 -12.29 5.14
CA THR A 70 3.90 -10.87 5.35
C THR A 70 5.09 -10.07 5.86
N ASP A 71 6.18 -10.75 6.25
CA ASP A 71 7.49 -10.13 6.45
C ASP A 71 8.39 -10.34 5.22
N ILE A 72 9.35 -9.44 5.05
CA ILE A 72 10.29 -9.44 3.92
C ILE A 72 11.57 -10.18 4.30
N SER A 73 12.10 -10.98 3.37
CA SER A 73 13.38 -11.69 3.51
C SER A 73 14.55 -11.00 2.82
N TYR A 74 14.29 -9.92 2.10
CA TYR A 74 15.28 -9.12 1.36
C TYR A 74 15.59 -7.81 2.08
N ASP A 75 16.68 -7.15 1.69
CA ASP A 75 17.00 -5.81 2.18
C ASP A 75 16.18 -4.75 1.43
N PRO A 76 15.25 -4.03 2.09
CA PRO A 76 14.40 -3.04 1.42
C PRO A 76 15.19 -1.85 0.86
N ARG A 77 16.43 -1.62 1.32
CA ARG A 77 17.31 -0.57 0.77
C ARG A 77 17.70 -0.85 -0.69
N LEU A 78 17.72 -2.12 -1.10
CA LEU A 78 17.96 -2.49 -2.49
C LEU A 78 16.80 -2.06 -3.38
N VAL A 79 15.55 -2.16 -2.91
CA VAL A 79 14.38 -1.68 -3.67
C VAL A 79 14.40 -0.16 -3.83
N VAL A 80 14.78 0.58 -2.78
CA VAL A 80 15.00 2.04 -2.87
C VAL A 80 16.11 2.39 -3.87
N THR A 81 17.20 1.61 -3.89
CA THR A 81 18.30 1.78 -4.84
C THR A 81 17.83 1.53 -6.27
N ALA A 82 17.06 0.46 -6.50
CA ALA A 82 16.47 0.16 -7.79
C ALA A 82 15.52 1.26 -8.26
N TRP A 83 14.65 1.75 -7.36
CA TRP A 83 13.74 2.85 -7.63
C TRP A 83 14.46 4.13 -8.06
N THR A 84 15.55 4.48 -7.37
CA THR A 84 16.37 5.66 -7.69
C THR A 84 16.96 5.54 -9.09
N HIS A 85 17.51 4.38 -9.45
CA HIS A 85 18.00 4.14 -10.80
C HIS A 85 16.87 4.15 -11.84
N LEU A 86 15.72 3.57 -11.55
CA LEU A 86 14.58 3.56 -12.47
C LEU A 86 14.09 4.99 -12.79
N LEU A 87 13.99 5.84 -11.77
CA LEU A 87 13.62 7.26 -11.95
C LEU A 87 14.70 8.09 -12.66
N ALA A 88 15.97 7.74 -12.51
CA ALA A 88 17.06 8.34 -13.27
C ALA A 88 17.08 7.86 -14.74
N ALA A 89 16.61 6.65 -15.02
CA ALA A 89 16.45 6.15 -16.38
C ALA A 89 15.35 6.92 -17.13
N ALA A 90 14.31 7.36 -16.43
CA ALA A 90 13.14 8.06 -16.99
C ALA A 90 13.49 9.30 -17.84
N ASP A 91 14.65 9.92 -17.66
CA ASP A 91 15.08 11.08 -18.47
C ASP A 91 15.55 10.69 -19.87
N LYS A 92 15.87 9.41 -20.11
CA LYS A 92 16.53 8.92 -21.33
C LYS A 92 15.88 7.69 -21.94
N VAL A 93 14.85 7.12 -21.31
CA VAL A 93 14.08 6.00 -21.85
C VAL A 93 12.69 6.47 -22.28
N PRO A 94 12.11 5.90 -23.35
CA PRO A 94 10.72 6.14 -23.70
C PRO A 94 9.77 5.78 -22.53
N HIS A 95 8.79 6.64 -22.27
CA HIS A 95 7.74 6.37 -21.28
C HIS A 95 6.67 5.45 -21.86
N THR A 96 7.05 4.21 -22.16
CA THR A 96 6.12 3.18 -22.61
C THR A 96 5.20 2.74 -21.47
N ASP A 97 4.05 2.12 -21.80
CA ASP A 97 3.12 1.53 -20.82
C ASP A 97 3.87 0.59 -19.86
N ALA A 98 4.79 -0.23 -20.38
CA ALA A 98 5.61 -1.14 -19.59
C ALA A 98 6.57 -0.41 -18.62
N PHE A 99 7.22 0.67 -19.08
CA PHE A 99 8.09 1.47 -18.21
C PHE A 99 7.31 2.17 -17.11
N LEU A 100 6.18 2.80 -17.47
CA LEU A 100 5.32 3.49 -16.51
C LEU A 100 4.70 2.54 -15.49
N HIS A 101 4.29 1.33 -15.92
CA HIS A 101 3.85 0.26 -15.03
C HIS A 101 4.93 -0.08 -13.99
N ASP A 102 6.17 -0.29 -14.43
CA ASP A 102 7.27 -0.64 -13.51
C ASP A 102 7.62 0.51 -12.56
N VAL A 103 7.52 1.77 -13.01
CA VAL A 103 7.68 2.95 -12.14
C VAL A 103 6.63 2.93 -11.04
N VAL A 104 5.35 2.68 -11.35
CA VAL A 104 4.29 2.56 -10.35
C VAL A 104 4.54 1.38 -9.41
N ASP A 105 4.86 0.21 -9.94
CA ASP A 105 4.99 -1.02 -9.15
C ASP A 105 6.20 -0.97 -8.19
N VAL A 106 7.36 -0.49 -8.66
CA VAL A 106 8.55 -0.33 -7.80
C VAL A 106 8.32 0.76 -6.76
N THR A 107 7.64 1.87 -7.12
CA THR A 107 7.29 2.91 -6.14
C THR A 107 6.35 2.36 -5.06
N ARG A 108 5.30 1.62 -5.46
CA ARG A 108 4.38 0.92 -4.56
C ARG A 108 5.15 0.05 -3.57
N GLN A 109 6.08 -0.77 -4.07
CA GLN A 109 6.87 -1.66 -3.21
C GLN A 109 7.72 -0.88 -2.19
N VAL A 110 8.38 0.21 -2.59
CA VAL A 110 9.14 1.07 -1.65
C VAL A 110 8.25 1.62 -0.53
N LEU A 111 7.06 2.11 -0.86
CA LEU A 111 6.15 2.65 0.14
C LEU A 111 5.62 1.56 1.08
N CYS A 112 5.30 0.37 0.57
CA CYS A 112 4.92 -0.79 1.38
C CYS A 112 6.04 -1.23 2.33
N ASP A 113 7.28 -1.29 1.84
CA ASP A 113 8.45 -1.61 2.67
C ASP A 113 8.67 -0.54 3.75
N HIS A 114 8.42 0.74 3.42
CA HIS A 114 8.51 1.82 4.40
C HIS A 114 7.42 1.73 5.47
N PHE A 115 6.20 1.36 5.09
CA PHE A 115 5.11 1.11 6.02
C PHE A 115 5.46 -0.04 6.98
N LEU A 116 6.05 -1.13 6.47
CA LEU A 116 6.53 -2.25 7.29
C LEU A 116 7.60 -1.82 8.30
N ALA A 117 8.53 -0.94 7.91
CA ALA A 117 9.54 -0.40 8.81
C ALA A 117 8.91 0.39 9.97
N HIS A 118 7.92 1.24 9.68
CA HIS A 118 7.18 1.98 10.72
C HIS A 118 6.38 1.04 11.62
N PHE A 119 5.70 0.05 11.05
CA PHE A 119 4.98 -0.96 11.83
C PHE A 119 5.91 -1.68 12.84
N LYS A 120 7.10 -2.10 12.39
CA LYS A 120 8.12 -2.71 13.27
C LYS A 120 8.65 -1.72 14.31
N ALA A 121 8.74 -0.43 14.00
CA ALA A 121 9.14 0.61 14.94
C ALA A 121 8.08 0.80 16.04
N ILE A 122 6.80 0.98 15.68
CA ILE A 122 5.73 1.15 16.66
C ILE A 122 5.51 -0.10 17.50
N LYS A 123 5.66 -1.31 16.94
CA LYS A 123 5.57 -2.56 17.73
C LYS A 123 6.64 -2.61 18.82
N ARG A 124 7.89 -2.22 18.50
CA ARG A 124 8.99 -2.16 19.48
C ARG A 124 8.77 -1.05 20.50
N ALA A 125 8.34 0.14 20.06
CA ALA A 125 8.03 1.26 20.92
C ALA A 125 6.91 0.91 21.91
N PHE A 126 5.85 0.26 21.44
CA PHE A 126 4.71 -0.14 22.26
C PHE A 126 5.14 -1.08 23.40
N VAL A 127 5.97 -2.09 23.10
CA VAL A 127 6.49 -3.01 24.12
C VAL A 127 7.50 -2.33 25.07
N GLY A 128 8.35 -1.47 24.53
CA GLY A 128 9.47 -0.87 25.28
C GLY A 128 9.13 0.42 26.03
N HIS A 129 8.03 1.09 25.67
CA HIS A 129 7.68 2.44 26.12
C HIS A 129 8.88 3.41 26.13
N ASN A 130 9.70 3.36 25.06
CA ASN A 130 11.02 3.99 25.01
C ASN A 130 11.10 5.21 24.08
N VAL A 131 9.96 5.66 23.55
CA VAL A 131 9.81 6.89 22.76
C VAL A 131 8.72 7.77 23.37
N SER A 132 8.70 9.06 23.05
CA SER A 132 7.65 9.93 23.56
C SER A 132 6.29 9.60 22.93
N ILE A 133 5.20 10.04 23.57
CA ILE A 133 3.84 9.92 23.02
C ILE A 133 3.76 10.61 21.65
N GLU A 134 4.37 11.77 21.51
CA GLU A 134 4.40 12.54 20.27
C GLU A 134 5.15 11.79 19.16
N GLU A 135 6.32 11.21 19.47
CA GLU A 135 7.08 10.41 18.50
C GLU A 135 6.30 9.16 18.05
N PHE A 136 5.58 8.53 18.97
CA PHE A 136 4.71 7.39 18.66
C PHE A 136 3.56 7.82 17.74
N ALA A 137 2.83 8.87 18.11
CA ALA A 137 1.72 9.42 17.34
C ALA A 137 2.16 9.84 15.93
N ASP A 138 3.26 10.61 15.82
CA ASP A 138 3.85 11.02 14.54
C ASP A 138 4.14 9.80 13.64
N THR A 139 4.67 8.71 14.22
CA THR A 139 4.95 7.49 13.46
C THR A 139 3.67 6.83 12.94
N THR A 140 2.60 6.79 13.76
CA THR A 140 1.30 6.26 13.33
C THR A 140 0.63 7.11 12.25
N GLU A 141 0.74 8.44 12.33
CA GLU A 141 0.23 9.35 11.30
C GLU A 141 0.99 9.17 9.98
N ASN A 142 2.31 9.01 10.04
CA ASN A 142 3.13 8.73 8.86
C ASN A 142 2.74 7.41 8.17
N MET A 143 2.34 6.39 8.93
CA MET A 143 1.80 5.15 8.36
C MET A 143 0.50 5.42 7.58
N LEU A 144 -0.40 6.24 8.10
CA LEU A 144 -1.64 6.63 7.41
C LEU A 144 -1.36 7.49 6.16
N GLU A 145 -0.38 8.39 6.22
CA GLU A 145 0.03 9.14 5.03
C GLU A 145 0.56 8.25 3.90
N LEU A 146 1.28 7.17 4.24
CA LEU A 146 1.80 6.23 3.24
C LEU A 146 0.70 5.53 2.46
N LEU A 147 -0.45 5.24 3.09
CA LEU A 147 -1.63 4.70 2.43
C LEU A 147 -2.22 5.68 1.40
N TRP A 148 -2.22 6.97 1.69
CA TRP A 148 -2.62 8.00 0.72
C TRP A 148 -1.62 8.12 -0.42
N ASP A 149 -0.33 8.13 -0.11
CA ASP A 149 0.72 8.19 -1.12
C ASP A 149 0.67 6.97 -2.06
N LEU A 150 0.34 5.79 -1.52
CA LEU A 150 0.06 4.57 -2.28
C LEU A 150 -1.15 4.77 -3.21
N ASP A 151 -2.28 5.25 -2.72
CA ASP A 151 -3.47 5.49 -3.54
C ASP A 151 -3.17 6.42 -4.73
N VAL A 152 -2.40 7.49 -4.50
CA VAL A 152 -1.99 8.44 -5.54
C VAL A 152 -1.12 7.78 -6.61
N ILE A 153 -0.04 7.08 -6.24
CA ILE A 153 0.84 6.48 -7.26
C ILE A 153 0.14 5.37 -8.03
N LEU A 154 -0.67 4.55 -7.36
CA LEU A 154 -1.47 3.51 -8.01
C LEU A 154 -2.50 4.12 -8.98
N GLY A 155 -3.07 5.28 -8.63
CA GLY A 155 -4.04 6.00 -9.45
C GLY A 155 -3.47 6.51 -10.78
N SER A 156 -2.15 6.56 -10.92
CA SER A 156 -1.46 7.05 -12.11
C SER A 156 -1.29 6.01 -13.22
N HIS A 157 -1.69 4.75 -13.00
CA HIS A 157 -1.62 3.71 -14.02
C HIS A 157 -2.85 2.82 -14.06
N LYS A 158 -3.33 2.54 -15.27
CA LYS A 158 -4.63 1.90 -15.54
C LYS A 158 -4.77 0.48 -14.96
N ASP A 159 -3.66 -0.19 -14.66
CA ASP A 159 -3.65 -1.57 -14.18
C ASP A 159 -3.87 -1.68 -12.66
N PHE A 160 -3.82 -0.55 -11.96
CA PHE A 160 -3.91 -0.48 -10.50
C PHE A 160 -5.18 0.25 -10.02
N LEU A 161 -6.26 0.21 -10.79
CA LEU A 161 -7.50 0.95 -10.50
C LEU A 161 -8.64 0.02 -10.07
N LEU A 162 -9.15 0.23 -8.84
CA LEU A 162 -10.35 -0.47 -8.36
C LEU A 162 -11.56 -0.21 -9.26
N GLY A 163 -11.71 1.02 -9.76
CA GLY A 163 -12.84 1.39 -10.60
C GLY A 163 -12.96 0.55 -11.87
N ARG A 164 -11.84 0.12 -12.47
CA ARG A 164 -11.89 -0.75 -13.65
C ARG A 164 -12.42 -2.14 -13.32
N TRP A 165 -12.00 -2.71 -12.20
CA TRP A 165 -12.49 -4.00 -11.73
C TRP A 165 -14.00 -3.98 -11.47
N LEU A 166 -14.47 -2.98 -10.73
CA LEU A 166 -15.90 -2.85 -10.40
C LEU A 166 -16.74 -2.53 -11.64
N ALA A 167 -16.26 -1.65 -12.54
CA ALA A 167 -16.96 -1.35 -13.79
C ALA A 167 -17.08 -2.58 -14.70
N GLN A 168 -16.03 -3.41 -14.78
CA GLN A 168 -16.07 -4.67 -15.52
C GLN A 168 -17.09 -5.65 -14.94
N ALA A 169 -17.13 -5.80 -13.61
CA ALA A 169 -18.11 -6.66 -12.94
C ALA A 169 -19.55 -6.20 -13.23
N ARG A 170 -19.82 -4.89 -13.10
CA ARG A 170 -21.13 -4.31 -13.43
C ARG A 170 -21.50 -4.53 -14.90
N ALA A 171 -20.56 -4.42 -15.83
CA ALA A 171 -20.83 -4.55 -17.26
C ALA A 171 -21.33 -5.95 -17.67
N LEU A 172 -21.04 -6.99 -16.88
CA LEU A 172 -21.54 -8.35 -17.11
C LEU A 172 -23.06 -8.49 -16.92
N SER A 173 -23.70 -7.52 -16.27
CA SER A 173 -25.15 -7.52 -16.00
C SER A 173 -26.04 -7.10 -17.18
N GLY A 174 -25.45 -6.60 -18.27
CA GLY A 174 -26.20 -5.99 -19.37
C GLY A 174 -27.01 -4.78 -18.89
N ASN A 175 -28.33 -4.80 -19.06
CA ASN A 175 -29.24 -3.72 -18.67
C ASN A 175 -29.92 -3.94 -17.30
N HIS A 176 -29.52 -4.97 -16.55
CA HIS A 176 -30.17 -5.32 -15.28
C HIS A 176 -29.46 -4.66 -14.10
N SER A 177 -30.04 -3.56 -13.59
CA SER A 177 -29.45 -2.78 -12.48
C SER A 177 -29.20 -3.60 -11.22
N ASP A 178 -30.14 -4.49 -10.85
CA ASP A 178 -30.05 -5.27 -9.62
C ASP A 178 -28.92 -6.31 -9.72
N VAL A 179 -28.77 -6.91 -10.91
CA VAL A 179 -27.65 -7.81 -11.21
C VAL A 179 -26.33 -7.05 -11.22
N ALA A 180 -26.29 -5.80 -11.72
CA ALA A 180 -25.10 -4.97 -11.70
C ALA A 180 -24.61 -4.71 -10.27
N THR A 181 -25.53 -4.35 -9.37
CA THR A 181 -25.25 -4.12 -7.95
C THR A 181 -24.78 -5.40 -7.25
N TYR A 182 -25.42 -6.54 -7.53
CA TYR A 182 -25.00 -7.83 -7.01
C TYR A 182 -23.58 -8.21 -7.46
N LEU A 183 -23.26 -8.07 -8.75
CA LEU A 183 -21.92 -8.39 -9.27
C LEU A 183 -20.85 -7.43 -8.75
N GLU A 184 -21.19 -6.16 -8.49
CA GLU A 184 -20.27 -5.24 -7.81
C GLU A 184 -20.00 -5.67 -6.36
N TYR A 185 -21.03 -6.08 -5.63
CA TYR A 185 -20.88 -6.65 -4.28
C TYR A 185 -19.94 -7.86 -4.31
N GLU A 186 -20.15 -8.82 -5.22
CA GLU A 186 -19.28 -10.00 -5.37
C GLU A 186 -17.83 -9.60 -5.71
N ALA A 187 -17.66 -8.61 -6.60
CA ALA A 187 -16.35 -8.10 -6.99
C ALA A 187 -15.61 -7.41 -5.83
N ARG A 188 -16.32 -6.67 -4.97
CA ARG A 188 -15.78 -6.09 -3.73
C ARG A 188 -15.42 -7.18 -2.74
N ASN A 189 -16.34 -8.13 -2.55
CA ASN A 189 -16.17 -9.22 -1.60
C ASN A 189 -14.96 -10.10 -1.95
N GLN A 190 -14.81 -10.50 -3.21
CA GLN A 190 -13.71 -11.35 -3.67
C GLN A 190 -12.33 -10.81 -3.28
N ILE A 191 -12.10 -9.50 -3.43
CA ILE A 191 -10.79 -8.88 -3.16
C ILE A 191 -10.62 -8.40 -1.71
N THR A 192 -11.62 -8.62 -0.86
CA THR A 192 -11.62 -8.23 0.56
C THR A 192 -11.94 -9.44 1.46
N ARG A 193 -13.16 -9.58 1.98
CA ARG A 193 -13.53 -10.66 2.95
C ARG A 193 -13.63 -12.06 2.33
N TRP A 194 -13.66 -12.15 1.00
CA TRP A 194 -13.75 -13.38 0.19
C TRP A 194 -15.05 -14.17 0.34
N GLY A 195 -15.78 -14.03 1.44
CA GLY A 195 -17.05 -14.68 1.72
C GLY A 195 -17.65 -14.20 3.04
N ASP A 196 -18.90 -14.62 3.29
CA ASP A 196 -19.59 -14.38 4.56
C ASP A 196 -19.41 -15.57 5.53
N SER A 197 -19.56 -15.32 6.83
CA SER A 197 -19.53 -16.35 7.89
C SER A 197 -18.31 -17.29 7.87
N ASN A 198 -17.14 -16.77 7.48
CA ASN A 198 -15.88 -17.52 7.40
C ASN A 198 -14.94 -17.25 8.59
N ASP A 199 -15.43 -16.63 9.66
CA ASP A 199 -14.63 -16.18 10.82
C ASP A 199 -13.39 -15.35 10.44
N ASN A 200 -13.46 -14.62 9.33
CA ASN A 200 -12.34 -13.89 8.72
C ASN A 200 -11.14 -14.77 8.30
N TYR A 201 -11.32 -16.08 8.16
CA TYR A 201 -10.26 -17.02 7.78
C TYR A 201 -9.68 -16.76 6.38
N LEU A 202 -10.53 -16.30 5.45
CA LEU A 202 -10.14 -15.97 4.08
C LEU A 202 -10.08 -14.46 3.83
N SER A 203 -10.14 -13.65 4.89
CA SER A 203 -10.08 -12.21 4.76
C SER A 203 -8.76 -11.77 4.15
N ASP A 204 -8.87 -10.88 3.18
CA ASP A 204 -7.80 -10.34 2.36
C ASP A 204 -7.04 -11.40 1.53
N TYR A 205 -7.55 -12.63 1.36
CA TYR A 205 -6.85 -13.68 0.62
C TYR A 205 -6.49 -13.26 -0.81
N ALA A 206 -7.44 -12.61 -1.50
CA ALA A 206 -7.23 -12.08 -2.85
C ALA A 206 -7.07 -10.55 -2.84
N ALA A 207 -6.46 -9.99 -1.79
CA ALA A 207 -6.15 -8.58 -1.68
C ALA A 207 -5.42 -8.03 -2.92
N LYS A 208 -5.59 -6.73 -3.14
CA LYS A 208 -5.00 -5.97 -4.25
C LYS A 208 -4.47 -4.64 -3.75
N ASP A 209 -3.41 -4.17 -4.39
CA ASP A 209 -2.91 -2.82 -4.19
C ASP A 209 -3.45 -1.92 -5.30
N TRP A 210 -4.69 -1.48 -5.14
CA TRP A 210 -5.37 -0.63 -6.11
C TRP A 210 -5.73 0.72 -5.53
N ALA A 211 -5.60 1.76 -6.35
CA ALA A 211 -6.17 3.06 -6.07
C ALA A 211 -7.69 2.95 -5.96
N GLY A 212 -8.27 3.73 -5.06
CA GLY A 212 -9.62 3.53 -4.55
C GLY A 212 -9.62 2.56 -3.38
N LEU A 213 -9.01 1.38 -3.49
CA LEU A 213 -8.99 0.40 -2.39
C LEU A 213 -8.05 0.82 -1.26
N MET A 214 -6.90 1.43 -1.57
CA MET A 214 -5.98 2.03 -0.59
C MET A 214 -6.66 3.11 0.24
N ALA A 215 -7.26 4.10 -0.41
CA ALA A 215 -7.94 5.20 0.28
C ALA A 215 -9.23 4.78 1.00
N SER A 216 -10.04 3.91 0.40
CA SER A 216 -11.40 3.65 0.88
C SER A 216 -11.54 2.42 1.77
N TYR A 217 -10.63 1.45 1.71
CA TYR A 217 -10.71 0.20 2.47
C TYR A 217 -9.52 0.02 3.40
N TYR A 218 -8.29 0.04 2.88
CA TYR A 218 -7.11 -0.22 3.72
C TYR A 218 -6.82 0.93 4.69
N HIS A 219 -6.90 2.18 4.24
CA HIS A 219 -6.63 3.34 5.09
C HIS A 219 -7.57 3.42 6.30
N PRO A 220 -8.91 3.32 6.16
CA PRO A 220 -9.81 3.33 7.30
C PRO A 220 -9.55 2.18 8.29
N ARG A 221 -9.20 0.98 7.82
CA ARG A 221 -8.85 -0.15 8.70
C ARG A 221 -7.62 0.15 9.55
N TRP A 222 -6.55 0.59 8.91
CA TRP A 222 -5.33 0.98 9.63
C TRP A 222 -5.59 2.14 10.58
N ARG A 223 -6.43 3.11 10.21
CA ARG A 223 -6.82 4.22 11.10
C ARG A 223 -7.56 3.70 12.34
N ILE A 224 -8.57 2.84 12.18
CA ILE A 224 -9.32 2.25 13.31
C ILE A 224 -8.36 1.61 14.32
N TRP A 225 -7.45 0.77 13.82
CA TRP A 225 -6.51 0.06 14.69
C TRP A 225 -5.44 0.96 15.29
N LEU A 226 -4.83 1.85 14.49
CA LEU A 226 -3.80 2.77 14.96
C LEU A 226 -4.33 3.78 15.98
N THR A 227 -5.59 4.22 15.86
CA THR A 227 -6.22 5.07 16.89
C THR A 227 -6.27 4.37 18.25
N GLU A 228 -6.66 3.09 18.29
CA GLU A 228 -6.66 2.32 19.55
C GLU A 228 -5.23 2.07 20.05
N VAL A 229 -4.30 1.74 19.15
CA VAL A 229 -2.89 1.53 19.49
C VAL A 229 -2.26 2.78 20.11
N THR A 230 -2.49 3.96 19.53
CA THR A 230 -1.99 5.23 20.08
C THR A 230 -2.64 5.54 21.43
N ALA A 231 -3.96 5.41 21.57
CA ALA A 231 -4.64 5.62 22.84
C ALA A 231 -4.17 4.66 23.95
N ALA A 232 -3.90 3.40 23.58
CA ALA A 232 -3.37 2.40 24.50
C ALA A 232 -1.93 2.74 24.93
N TYR A 233 -1.09 3.20 24.00
CA TYR A 233 0.27 3.64 24.28
C TYR A 233 0.29 4.83 25.25
N GLU A 234 -0.52 5.86 24.98
CA GLU A 234 -0.67 7.06 25.81
C GLU A 234 -1.11 6.76 27.24
N SER A 235 -2.02 5.79 27.38
CA SER A 235 -2.60 5.41 28.66
C SER A 235 -1.84 4.28 29.37
N HIS A 236 -0.69 3.84 28.83
CA HIS A 236 0.09 2.70 29.34
C HIS A 236 -0.76 1.45 29.62
N ARG A 237 -1.62 1.11 28.68
CA ARG A 237 -2.53 -0.05 28.76
C ARG A 237 -2.38 -0.93 27.54
N ASP A 238 -2.91 -2.15 27.63
CA ASP A 238 -3.01 -3.02 26.47
C ASP A 238 -4.04 -2.47 25.46
N VAL A 239 -3.82 -2.83 24.19
CA VAL A 239 -4.77 -2.61 23.10
C VAL A 239 -6.05 -3.38 23.41
N ASN A 240 -7.20 -2.71 23.35
CA ASN A 240 -8.51 -3.34 23.40
C ASN A 240 -8.79 -4.03 22.05
N THR A 241 -8.16 -5.19 21.86
CA THR A 241 -8.22 -5.95 20.62
C THR A 241 -9.65 -6.28 20.24
N LYS A 242 -10.52 -6.61 21.21
CA LYS A 242 -11.92 -6.91 20.91
C LYS A 242 -12.64 -5.72 20.29
N ALA A 243 -12.57 -4.54 20.92
CA ALA A 243 -13.24 -3.36 20.40
C ALA A 243 -12.70 -2.94 19.02
N ALA A 244 -11.37 -3.02 18.82
CA ALA A 244 -10.76 -2.76 17.52
C ALA A 244 -11.21 -3.77 16.45
N THR A 245 -11.27 -5.06 16.79
CA THR A 245 -11.74 -6.12 15.88
C THR A 245 -13.21 -5.93 15.52
N ASP A 246 -14.09 -5.65 16.48
CA ASP A 246 -15.51 -5.40 16.24
C ASP A 246 -15.70 -4.17 15.32
N ALA A 247 -14.95 -3.09 15.56
CA ALA A 247 -15.00 -1.88 14.73
C ALA A 247 -14.50 -2.12 13.30
N LEU A 248 -13.41 -2.89 13.14
CA LEU A 248 -12.92 -3.31 11.82
C LEU A 248 -13.98 -4.14 11.08
N GLU A 249 -14.61 -5.09 11.76
CA GLU A 249 -15.61 -5.95 11.14
C GLU A 249 -16.86 -5.17 10.68
N ALA A 250 -17.36 -4.28 11.53
CA ALA A 250 -18.48 -3.41 11.18
C ALA A 250 -18.17 -2.53 9.96
N PHE A 251 -16.96 -1.96 9.91
CA PHE A 251 -16.49 -1.18 8.77
C PHE A 251 -16.40 -2.04 7.49
N GLU A 252 -15.75 -3.20 7.57
CA GLU A 252 -15.52 -4.09 6.42
C GLU A 252 -16.85 -4.58 5.82
N LEU A 253 -17.83 -4.95 6.66
CA LEU A 253 -19.17 -5.32 6.21
C LEU A 253 -19.89 -4.15 5.52
N GLY A 254 -19.79 -2.94 6.08
CA GLY A 254 -20.39 -1.75 5.50
C GLY A 254 -19.80 -1.41 4.12
N TRP A 255 -18.47 -1.44 4.00
CA TRP A 255 -17.77 -1.07 2.76
C TRP A 255 -18.14 -1.94 1.56
N GLN A 256 -18.41 -3.23 1.78
CA GLN A 256 -18.79 -4.15 0.71
C GLN A 256 -20.17 -3.85 0.12
N LEU A 257 -21.07 -3.26 0.91
CA LEU A 257 -22.42 -2.91 0.51
C LEU A 257 -22.50 -1.54 -0.20
N GLU A 258 -21.39 -0.79 -0.24
CA GLU A 258 -21.34 0.48 -0.94
C GLU A 258 -21.41 0.30 -2.46
N THR A 259 -22.02 1.27 -3.15
CA THR A 259 -22.05 1.35 -4.62
C THR A 259 -21.34 2.61 -5.12
N VAL A 260 -20.34 3.08 -4.37
CA VAL A 260 -19.54 4.25 -4.73
C VAL A 260 -18.75 3.95 -5.99
N ALA A 261 -18.87 4.82 -7.01
CA ALA A 261 -18.09 4.72 -8.22
C ALA A 261 -16.65 5.21 -8.01
N TYR A 262 -15.69 4.49 -8.59
CA TYR A 262 -14.27 4.84 -8.57
C TYR A 262 -13.76 5.16 -9.98
N PRO A 263 -12.71 5.98 -10.13
CA PRO A 263 -12.14 6.30 -11.43
C PRO A 263 -11.73 5.04 -12.23
N THR A 264 -12.10 4.99 -13.50
CA THR A 264 -11.72 3.91 -14.44
C THR A 264 -10.56 4.30 -15.35
N SER A 265 -10.13 5.56 -15.28
CA SER A 265 -9.03 6.12 -16.06
C SER A 265 -7.94 6.59 -15.12
N ALA A 266 -6.70 6.34 -15.51
CA ALA A 266 -5.53 6.77 -14.76
C ALA A 266 -5.43 8.30 -14.74
N HIS A 267 -4.86 8.85 -13.67
CA HIS A 267 -4.69 10.29 -13.50
C HIS A 267 -3.31 10.64 -12.93
N GLY A 268 -2.69 11.66 -13.53
CA GLY A 268 -1.35 12.12 -13.18
C GLY A 268 -0.25 11.36 -13.94
N ASP A 269 0.97 11.91 -13.90
CA ASP A 269 2.16 11.30 -14.49
C ASP A 269 2.88 10.42 -13.45
N PRO A 270 3.01 9.09 -13.68
CA PRO A 270 3.70 8.18 -12.78
C PRO A 270 5.12 8.63 -12.41
N VAL A 271 5.89 9.16 -13.36
CA VAL A 271 7.30 9.56 -13.11
C VAL A 271 7.35 10.80 -12.23
N ALA A 272 6.53 11.81 -12.53
CA ALA A 272 6.45 13.02 -11.71
C ALA A 272 5.95 12.74 -10.29
N ILE A 273 4.94 11.87 -10.14
CA ILE A 273 4.42 11.46 -8.82
C ILE A 273 5.50 10.71 -8.04
N ALA A 274 6.16 9.72 -8.65
CA ALA A 274 7.20 8.94 -8.00
C ALA A 274 8.40 9.82 -7.57
N ARG A 275 8.83 10.77 -8.40
CA ARG A 275 9.89 11.74 -8.04
C ARG A 275 9.51 12.58 -6.82
N ARG A 276 8.27 13.08 -6.77
CA ARG A 276 7.77 13.85 -5.63
C ARG A 276 7.73 13.01 -4.36
N LEU A 277 7.32 11.75 -4.45
CA LEU A 277 7.32 10.81 -3.33
C LEU A 277 8.74 10.48 -2.86
N LEU A 278 9.70 10.33 -3.78
CA LEU A 278 11.11 10.16 -3.43
C LEU A 278 11.60 11.35 -2.62
N THR A 279 11.33 12.57 -3.07
CA THR A 279 11.69 13.79 -2.31
C THR A 279 11.00 13.86 -0.95
N LYS A 280 9.70 13.54 -0.87
CA LYS A 280 8.92 13.55 0.37
C LYS A 280 9.52 12.60 1.41
N HIS A 281 9.90 11.40 1.00
CA HIS A 281 10.33 10.33 1.92
C HIS A 281 11.84 10.21 2.09
N ALA A 282 12.65 10.92 1.30
CA ALA A 282 14.12 10.84 1.33
C ALA A 282 14.75 10.97 2.74
N PRO A 283 14.34 11.92 3.61
CA PRO A 283 14.92 12.02 4.96
C PRO A 283 14.71 10.75 5.79
N ARG A 284 13.56 10.09 5.63
CA ARG A 284 13.18 8.88 6.39
C ARG A 284 13.86 7.64 5.82
N LEU A 285 13.96 7.55 4.49
CA LEU A 285 14.71 6.50 3.81
C LEU A 285 16.20 6.53 4.17
N ALA A 286 16.80 7.72 4.30
CA ALA A 286 18.19 7.89 4.74
C ALA A 286 18.41 7.46 6.20
N ARG A 287 17.47 7.74 7.10
CA ARG A 287 17.54 7.28 8.51
C ARG A 287 17.49 5.76 8.63
N ALA A 288 16.60 5.11 7.87
CA ALA A 288 16.55 3.65 7.81
C ALA A 288 17.86 3.01 7.28
N GLN A 289 18.62 3.74 6.46
CA GLN A 289 19.95 3.30 6.00
C GLN A 289 21.02 3.43 7.11
N ALA A 290 20.92 4.43 7.99
CA ALA A 290 21.86 4.69 9.08
C ALA A 290 21.62 3.80 10.32
N ASP A 291 20.37 3.44 10.62
CA ASP A 291 19.98 2.63 11.78
C ASP A 291 20.37 1.14 11.72
N GLY A 292 21.04 0.70 10.64
CA GLY A 292 21.84 -0.53 10.65
C GLY A 292 22.96 -0.52 11.71
N THR A 293 23.21 0.62 12.35
CA THR A 293 24.12 0.82 13.47
C THR A 293 23.52 1.81 14.50
N ARG A 294 22.53 1.37 15.31
CA ARG A 294 21.93 2.04 16.52
C ARG A 294 21.39 3.49 16.35
N PRO A 295 20.20 3.83 16.91
CA PRO A 295 19.70 5.21 16.83
C PRO A 295 20.23 6.09 17.96
N SER A 296 20.43 7.38 17.65
CA SER A 296 20.31 8.44 18.64
C SER A 296 19.53 9.65 18.09
N ASN A 297 18.62 10.12 18.95
CA ASN A 297 18.16 11.47 19.24
C ASN A 297 17.17 12.23 18.33
N ASN A 298 16.01 12.50 18.96
CA ASN A 298 15.36 13.80 19.18
C ASN A 298 15.47 14.82 18.06
N TYR A 299 14.42 14.93 17.23
CA TYR A 299 14.10 16.16 16.50
C TYR A 299 12.58 16.30 16.26
N HIS A 300 12.04 17.44 16.66
CA HIS A 300 10.67 17.90 16.39
C HIS A 300 10.49 18.23 14.89
N HIS A 301 9.43 17.69 14.27
CA HIS A 301 9.03 18.06 12.90
C HIS A 301 8.08 19.27 12.89
N PRO A 302 8.23 20.22 11.96
CA PRO A 302 7.20 21.23 11.70
C PRO A 302 6.01 20.60 10.96
N ARG A 303 4.78 20.95 11.36
CA ARG A 303 3.52 20.46 10.76
C ARG A 303 3.54 20.60 9.24
N HIS A 304 3.42 19.50 8.52
CA HIS A 304 3.37 19.49 7.06
C HIS A 304 1.98 19.87 6.53
N VAL A 305 1.96 20.78 5.55
CA VAL A 305 0.79 21.09 4.73
C VAL A 305 0.61 19.96 3.70
N PRO A 306 -0.61 19.46 3.46
CA PRO A 306 -0.86 18.47 2.41
C PRO A 306 -0.33 18.95 1.05
N VAL A 307 0.58 18.18 0.45
CA VAL A 307 1.16 18.46 -0.89
C VAL A 307 0.11 18.35 -2.00
N PHE A 308 -0.98 17.65 -1.70
CA PHE A 308 -2.19 17.67 -2.50
C PHE A 308 -3.17 18.64 -1.85
N GLY A 309 -3.48 19.73 -2.54
CA GLY A 309 -4.55 20.62 -2.13
C GLY A 309 -5.89 19.86 -2.01
N PRO A 310 -6.92 20.50 -1.45
CA PRO A 310 -8.25 19.91 -1.22
C PRO A 310 -8.96 19.35 -2.47
N GLN A 311 -8.33 19.39 -3.65
CA GLN A 311 -8.81 18.87 -4.92
C GLN A 311 -8.40 17.40 -5.19
N PHE A 312 -7.52 16.82 -4.37
CA PHE A 312 -7.10 15.41 -4.43
C PHE A 312 -7.52 14.58 -3.20
N VAL A 313 -8.04 15.25 -2.18
CA VAL A 313 -9.01 14.63 -1.29
C VAL A 313 -10.18 14.29 -2.18
N LEU A 314 -10.45 13.00 -2.44
CA LEU A 314 -11.75 12.60 -2.96
C LEU A 314 -12.78 13.32 -2.11
N ASP A 315 -13.48 14.27 -2.74
CA ASP A 315 -14.60 14.96 -2.14
C ASP A 315 -15.66 13.90 -1.89
N GLN A 316 -15.52 13.21 -0.75
CA GLN A 316 -16.53 12.31 -0.18
C GLN A 316 -17.71 13.12 0.38
N ARG A 317 -17.86 14.40 0.00
CA ARG A 317 -19.16 15.04 -0.02
C ARG A 317 -19.97 14.38 -1.13
N ARG A 318 -20.67 13.32 -0.72
CA ARG A 318 -22.06 13.04 -1.04
C ARG A 318 -22.58 13.99 -2.11
N ASN A 319 -22.65 13.53 -3.36
CA ASN A 319 -23.48 14.17 -4.35
C ASN A 319 -24.93 14.18 -3.82
N GLY A 320 -25.36 15.34 -3.32
CA GLY A 320 -26.75 15.74 -3.16
C GLY A 320 -27.62 14.93 -2.19
N MET A 321 -27.43 15.12 -0.88
CA MET A 321 -28.50 15.53 0.07
C MET A 321 -28.00 15.53 1.52
N HIS A 322 -28.47 16.55 2.25
CA HIS A 322 -28.27 16.85 3.67
C HIS A 322 -26.91 17.40 4.12
N GLN A 323 -26.85 18.74 4.12
CA GLN A 323 -26.15 19.52 5.14
C GLN A 323 -26.71 19.18 6.53
N SER A 324 -25.86 18.66 7.41
CA SER A 324 -25.95 18.84 8.86
C SER A 324 -24.65 18.31 9.46
N SER A 325 -23.77 19.21 9.87
CA SER A 325 -22.67 18.87 10.77
C SER A 325 -23.25 18.70 12.18
N LYS A 326 -23.33 17.46 12.65
CA LYS A 326 -23.27 17.00 14.05
C LYS A 326 -23.51 15.49 14.07
N ASP A 327 -22.78 14.81 14.95
CA ASP A 327 -22.98 13.44 15.42
C ASP A 327 -22.52 12.25 14.55
N CYS A 328 -21.28 11.82 14.82
CA CYS A 328 -20.85 10.41 14.95
C CYS A 328 -19.72 10.45 16.00
N GLY A 329 -19.79 9.88 17.20
CA GLY A 329 -20.56 8.74 17.69
C GLY A 329 -19.60 7.89 18.52
N LEU A 330 -19.08 8.46 19.62
CA LEU A 330 -18.32 7.73 20.65
C LEU A 330 -18.94 7.84 22.05
N ASP A 331 -20.08 8.52 22.20
CA ASP A 331 -20.86 8.53 23.43
C ASP A 331 -22.21 7.86 23.16
N CYS A 332 -22.29 6.54 23.37
CA CYS A 332 -23.52 5.81 23.66
C CYS A 332 -23.21 4.32 23.94
N LEU A 333 -22.49 4.05 25.03
CA LEU A 333 -22.67 2.82 25.80
C LEU A 333 -22.54 3.20 27.28
N SER A 334 -23.63 3.01 28.01
CA SER A 334 -23.85 3.28 29.43
C SER A 334 -22.84 2.62 30.35
#